data_AF-A0A3A2Z9I2-F1
#
_entry.id   AF-A0A3A2Z9I2-F1
#
_cell.length_a   1.000
_cell.length_b   1.000
_cell.length_c   1.000
_cell.angle_alpha   90.00
_cell.angle_beta   90.00
_cell.angle_gamma   90.00
#
_symmetry.space_group_name_H-M   'P 1'
#
loop_
_entity.id
_entity.type
_entity.pdbx_description
1 polymer ?
#
loop_
_entity_poly.entity_id
_entity_poly.type
_entity_poly.pdbx_seq_one_letter_code
_entity_poly.pdbx_strand_id
1 'polypeptide(L)'
;MIGLFCSPLTFINRVSPQISKSLRYALSALGLLLLNILSPPVVLLAGCWYKGVSVETVLTEAAFGWDVWGMWTQVVVWCVWWPAWLIGGTLLGASVVC
;
A
#
# COMPACT_ATOMS: atom_id res chain seq x y z
N MET A 1 -1.20 -13.94 -0.54
CA MET A 1 -0.40 -13.10 -1.46
C MET A 1 -0.29 -11.63 -1.04
N ILE A 2 -1.25 -11.04 -0.30
CA ILE A 2 -1.11 -9.66 0.22
C ILE A 2 0.11 -9.46 1.14
N GLY A 3 0.53 -10.51 1.88
CA GLY A 3 1.77 -10.48 2.67
C GLY A 3 3.05 -10.25 1.85
N LEU A 4 3.08 -10.62 0.55
CA LEU A 4 4.20 -10.28 -0.34
C LEU A 4 4.22 -8.79 -0.67
N PHE A 5 3.06 -8.15 -0.80
CA PHE A 5 2.99 -6.70 -0.96
C PHE A 5 3.34 -5.96 0.33
N CYS A 6 3.08 -6.53 1.51
CA CYS A 6 3.43 -5.92 2.79
C CYS A 6 4.90 -6.12 3.19
N SER A 7 5.51 -7.26 2.82
CA SER A 7 6.90 -7.61 3.15
C SER A 7 7.94 -6.53 2.80
N PRO A 8 7.94 -5.92 1.58
CA PRO A 8 8.91 -4.88 1.25
C PRO A 8 8.67 -3.56 2.01
N LEU A 9 7.45 -3.30 2.52
CA LEU A 9 7.19 -2.08 3.31
C LEU A 9 7.89 -2.12 4.67
N THR A 10 8.13 -3.29 5.24
CA THR A 10 8.90 -3.45 6.49
C THR A 10 10.35 -2.96 6.35
N PHE A 11 10.89 -2.96 5.13
CA PHE A 11 12.25 -2.49 4.85
C PHE A 11 12.32 -1.00 4.47
N ILE A 12 11.18 -0.31 4.39
CA ILE A 12 11.15 1.14 4.19
C ILE A 12 11.61 1.79 5.49
N ASN A 13 12.87 2.21 5.51
CA ASN A 13 13.46 2.96 6.59
C ASN A 13 13.81 4.38 6.13
N ARG A 14 14.11 5.28 7.06
CA ARG A 14 14.55 6.64 6.73
C ARG A 14 15.77 6.60 5.81
N VAL A 15 15.74 7.44 4.79
CA VAL A 15 16.91 7.63 3.91
C VAL A 15 18.02 8.28 4.74
N SER A 16 19.22 7.70 4.71
CA SER A 16 20.34 8.17 5.53
C SER A 16 20.62 9.66 5.31
N PRO A 17 20.84 10.45 6.38
CA PRO A 17 21.18 11.87 6.27
C PRO A 17 22.56 12.11 5.66
N GLN A 18 23.39 11.07 5.49
CA GLN A 18 24.73 11.13 4.91
C GLN A 18 24.71 11.26 3.38
N ILE A 19 23.54 11.10 2.75
CA ILE A 19 23.36 11.17 1.30
C ILE A 19 23.11 12.62 0.86
N SER A 20 23.61 12.99 -0.32
CA SER A 20 23.34 14.30 -0.95
C SER A 20 21.84 14.64 -0.93
N LYS A 21 21.50 15.89 -0.57
CA LYS A 21 20.12 16.37 -0.46
C LYS A 21 19.31 16.07 -1.72
N SER A 22 19.86 16.32 -2.90
CA SER A 22 19.19 16.08 -4.18
C SER A 22 18.85 14.60 -4.40
N LEU A 23 19.77 13.71 -4.02
CA LEU A 23 19.58 12.27 -4.14
C LEU A 23 18.58 11.75 -3.11
N ARG A 24 18.60 12.29 -1.89
CA ARG A 24 17.60 11.98 -0.85
C ARG A 24 16.19 12.37 -1.27
N TYR A 25 16.01 13.57 -1.83
CA TYR A 25 14.72 14.00 -2.40
C TYR A 25 14.26 13.09 -3.54
N ALA A 26 15.16 12.74 -4.47
CA ALA A 26 14.83 11.86 -5.59
C ALA A 26 14.38 10.46 -5.12
N LEU A 27 15.11 9.85 -4.16
CA LEU A 27 14.73 8.55 -3.61
C LEU A 27 13.42 8.60 -2.83
N SER A 28 13.21 9.63 -1.99
CA SER A 28 11.97 9.77 -1.24
C SER A 28 10.78 10.00 -2.17
N ALA A 29 10.92 10.83 -3.22
CA ALA A 29 9.87 11.05 -4.22
C ALA A 29 9.55 9.79 -5.02
N LEU A 30 10.58 9.06 -5.46
CA LEU A 30 10.41 7.78 -6.15
C LEU A 30 9.73 6.74 -5.25
N GLY A 31 10.15 6.65 -3.99
CA GLY A 31 9.54 5.78 -2.99
C GLY A 31 8.07 6.10 -2.77
N LEU A 32 7.71 7.39 -2.62
CA LEU A 32 6.32 7.83 -2.47
C LEU A 32 5.49 7.51 -3.71
N LEU A 33 6.03 7.68 -4.91
CA LEU A 33 5.34 7.32 -6.15
C LEU A 33 5.03 5.83 -6.20
N LEU A 34 6.03 4.98 -5.95
CA LEU A 34 5.86 3.53 -5.91
C LEU A 34 4.85 3.11 -4.84
N LEU A 35 4.91 3.73 -3.67
CA LEU A 35 3.99 3.44 -2.57
C LEU A 35 2.54 3.82 -2.89
N ASN A 36 2.32 4.90 -3.64
CA ASN A 36 0.98 5.31 -4.08
C ASN A 36 0.43 4.38 -5.17
N ILE A 37 1.27 3.93 -6.11
CA ILE A 37 0.88 2.94 -7.12
C ILE A 37 0.51 1.61 -6.45
N LEU A 38 1.25 1.22 -5.41
CA LEU A 38 1.00 0.02 -4.61
C LEU A 38 -0.01 0.24 -3.48
N SER A 39 -0.76 1.35 -3.49
CA SER A 39 -1.74 1.63 -2.44
C SER A 39 -2.93 0.66 -2.57
N PRO A 40 -3.53 0.24 -1.43
CA PRO A 40 -4.68 -0.65 -1.46
C PRO A 40 -5.83 -0.19 -2.37
N PRO A 41 -6.21 1.12 -2.41
CA PRO A 41 -7.24 1.62 -3.32
C PRO A 41 -6.84 1.50 -4.78
N VAL A 42 -5.59 1.84 -5.13
CA VAL A 42 -5.13 1.82 -6.52
C VAL A 42 -5.10 0.39 -7.04
N VAL A 43 -4.64 -0.57 -6.23
CA VAL A 43 -4.65 -1.98 -6.63
C VAL A 43 -6.07 -2.52 -6.77
N LEU A 44 -6.98 -2.14 -5.88
CA LEU A 44 -8.40 -2.51 -5.98
C LEU A 44 -9.03 -1.94 -7.26
N LEU A 45 -8.85 -0.64 -7.51
CA LEU A 45 -9.38 0.06 -8.68
C LEU A 45 -8.78 -0.49 -9.98
N ALA A 46 -7.46 -0.72 -10.02
CA ALA A 46 -6.78 -1.30 -11.18
C ALA A 46 -7.29 -2.73 -11.48
N GLY A 47 -7.51 -3.53 -10.44
CA GLY A 47 -8.11 -4.86 -10.58
C GLY A 47 -9.54 -4.82 -11.11
N CYS A 48 -10.36 -3.91 -10.58
CA CYS A 48 -11.74 -3.69 -11.05
C CYS A 48 -11.76 -3.23 -12.51
N TRP A 49 -10.90 -2.27 -12.87
CA TRP A 49 -10.75 -1.78 -14.23
C TRP A 49 -10.29 -2.88 -15.20
N TYR A 50 -9.27 -3.66 -14.82
CA TYR A 50 -8.76 -4.76 -15.64
C TYR A 50 -9.78 -5.87 -15.86
N LYS A 51 -10.64 -6.14 -14.87
CA LYS A 51 -11.71 -7.15 -14.98
C LYS A 51 -13.04 -6.61 -15.51
N GLY A 52 -13.19 -5.29 -15.64
CA GLY A 52 -14.44 -4.65 -16.03
C GLY A 52 -15.58 -4.82 -15.02
N VAL A 53 -15.26 -5.03 -13.74
CA VAL A 53 -16.24 -5.25 -12.67
C VAL A 53 -16.35 -4.00 -11.81
N SER A 54 -17.55 -3.72 -11.28
CA SER A 54 -17.74 -2.59 -10.37
C SER A 54 -17.04 -2.84 -9.02
N VAL A 55 -16.52 -1.76 -8.42
CA VAL A 55 -15.91 -1.82 -7.09
C VAL A 55 -16.92 -2.27 -6.03
N GLU A 56 -18.17 -1.82 -6.16
CA GLU A 56 -19.27 -2.18 -5.26
C GLU A 56 -19.51 -3.70 -5.26
N THR A 57 -19.53 -4.33 -6.43
CA THR A 57 -19.69 -5.79 -6.56
C THR A 57 -18.54 -6.51 -5.86
N VAL A 58 -17.29 -6.08 -6.10
CA VAL A 58 -16.11 -6.72 -5.48
C VAL A 58 -16.13 -6.59 -3.96
N LEU A 59 -16.52 -5.43 -3.43
CA LEU A 59 -16.60 -5.21 -1.98
C LEU A 59 -17.76 -5.98 -1.34
N THR A 60 -18.90 -6.08 -2.02
CA THR A 60 -20.06 -6.84 -1.55
C THR A 60 -19.73 -8.33 -1.46
N GLU A 61 -19.09 -8.90 -2.49
CA GLU A 61 -18.65 -10.29 -2.49
C GLU A 61 -17.57 -10.55 -1.43
N ALA A 62 -16.66 -9.59 -1.22
CA ALA A 62 -15.66 -9.70 -0.16
C ALA A 62 -16.28 -9.68 1.25
N ALA A 63 -17.34 -8.88 1.46
CA ALA A 63 -18.08 -8.85 2.71
C ALA A 63 -18.87 -10.15 2.94
N PHE A 64 -19.54 -10.66 1.89
CA PHE A 64 -20.25 -11.93 1.94
C PHE A 64 -19.31 -13.11 2.21
N GLY A 65 -18.15 -13.16 1.54
CA GLY A 65 -17.13 -14.18 1.77
C GLY A 65 -16.56 -14.17 3.19
N TRP A 66 -16.45 -12.99 3.81
CA TRP A 66 -16.11 -12.88 5.22
C TRP A 66 -17.23 -13.41 6.13
N ASP A 67 -18.47 -12.96 5.91
CA ASP A 67 -19.62 -13.28 6.76
C ASP A 67 -19.98 -14.78 6.74
N VAL A 68 -19.98 -15.39 5.54
CA VAL A 68 -20.43 -16.78 5.36
C VAL A 68 -19.30 -17.79 5.52
N TRP A 69 -18.10 -17.46 5.02
CA TRP A 69 -16.98 -18.42 4.93
C TRP A 69 -15.79 -18.05 5.84
N GLY A 70 -15.84 -16.91 6.54
CA GLY A 70 -14.72 -16.45 7.37
C GLY A 70 -13.47 -16.10 6.56
N MET A 71 -13.61 -15.62 5.33
CA MET A 71 -12.47 -15.33 4.45
C MET A 71 -11.64 -14.12 4.89
N TRP A 72 -10.44 -14.34 5.40
CA TRP A 72 -9.56 -13.29 5.94
C TRP A 72 -8.93 -12.30 4.94
N THR A 73 -9.17 -12.45 3.64
CA THR A 73 -8.52 -11.61 2.61
C THR A 73 -8.86 -10.12 2.76
N GLN A 74 -10.12 -9.79 3.00
CA GLN A 74 -10.60 -8.43 3.23
C GLN A 74 -9.95 -7.82 4.47
N VAL A 75 -9.89 -8.57 5.58
CA VAL A 75 -9.26 -8.10 6.82
C VAL A 75 -7.76 -7.88 6.65
N VAL A 76 -7.05 -8.73 5.90
CA VAL A 76 -5.62 -8.50 5.63
C VAL A 76 -5.40 -7.22 4.81
N VAL A 77 -6.27 -6.91 3.85
CA VAL A 77 -6.18 -5.66 3.07
C VAL A 77 -6.37 -4.44 3.99
N TRP A 78 -7.40 -4.43 4.82
CA TRP A 78 -7.75 -3.27 5.64
C TRP A 78 -6.92 -3.14 6.92
N CYS A 79 -6.60 -4.24 7.59
CA CYS A 79 -5.96 -4.21 8.92
C CYS A 79 -4.45 -4.44 8.88
N VAL A 80 -3.89 -4.93 7.78
CA VAL A 80 -2.44 -5.19 7.68
C VAL A 80 -1.81 -4.32 6.61
N TRP A 81 -2.33 -4.38 5.38
CA TRP A 81 -1.73 -3.66 4.27
C TRP A 81 -1.95 -2.15 4.36
N TRP A 82 -3.17 -1.72 4.70
CA TRP A 82 -3.46 -0.29 4.84
C TRP A 82 -2.62 0.41 5.91
N PRO A 83 -2.49 -0.11 7.16
CA PRO A 83 -1.63 0.54 8.15
C PRO A 83 -0.14 0.50 7.76
N ALA A 84 0.33 -0.59 7.17
CA ALA A 84 1.73 -0.68 6.70
C ALA A 84 2.03 0.38 5.62
N TRP A 85 1.10 0.59 4.69
CA TRP A 85 1.21 1.65 3.67
C TRP A 85 1.27 3.04 4.30
N LEU A 86 0.39 3.35 5.26
CA LEU A 86 0.42 4.64 5.97
C LEU A 86 1.76 4.87 6.67
N ILE A 87 2.29 3.85 7.36
CA ILE A 87 3.58 3.94 8.05
C ILE A 87 4.72 4.17 7.05
N GLY A 88 4.77 3.43 5.94
CA GLY A 88 5.77 3.63 4.89
C GLY A 88 5.72 5.04 4.28
N GLY A 89 4.52 5.56 4.02
CA GLY A 89 4.32 6.92 3.51
C GLY A 89 4.79 8.00 4.47
N THR A 90 4.47 7.87 5.76
CA THR A 90 4.91 8.83 6.79
C THR A 90 6.43 8.81 6.99
N LEU A 91 7.08 7.64 6.94
CA LEU A 91 8.54 7.53 7.04
C LEU A 91 9.26 8.19 5.85
N LEU A 92 8.76 7.98 4.62
CA LEU A 92 9.30 8.61 3.43
C LEU A 92 9.05 10.12 3.44
N GLY A 93 7.85 10.57 3.83
CA GLY A 93 7.52 11.99 3.97
C GLY A 93 8.38 12.70 5.02
N ALA A 94 8.58 12.09 6.19
CA ALA A 94 9.48 12.61 7.22
C ALA A 94 10.93 12.71 6.72
N SER A 95 11.35 11.81 5.82
CA SER A 95 12.68 11.84 5.20
C SER A 95 12.85 13.01 4.22
N VAL A 96 11.79 13.69 3.79
CA VAL A 96 11.85 14.89 2.94
C VAL A 96 11.96 16.17 3.77
N VAL A 97 11.42 16.17 4.99
CA VAL A 97 11.32 17.36 5.85
C VAL A 97 12.52 17.51 6.79
N CYS A 98 13.11 16.41 7.27
CA CYS A 98 14.32 16.40 8.10
C CYS A 98 15.61 16.42 7.27
#